data_AF-A0A1I0FBS4-F1
#
_entry.id   AF-A0A1I0FBS4-F1
#
_cell.length_a   1.000
_cell.length_b   1.000
_cell.length_c   1.000
_cell.angle_alpha   90.00
_cell.angle_beta   90.00
_cell.angle_gamma   90.00
#
_symmetry.space_group_name_H-M   'P 1'
#
loop_
_entity.id
_entity.type
_entity.pdbx_description
1 polymer ?
#
loop_
_entity_poly.entity_id
_entity_poly.type
_entity_poly.pdbx_seq_one_letter_code
_entity_poly.pdbx_strand_id
1 'polypeptide(L)'
;MKNRDAALDGVRACAALGVWLLHVGSNTGVMYREGMYAWLMARLGIAVPIFFLLSGLLLYRPWARAAIEGTERPRPVTYLWRRVLRVMPVYWLVTALTLWAWGGLDWAGWVKWLLLLQNYFPGEPTPDGLYQMWTLPIEMAFYVALPLLAWALDRWARGGNRPVRLLTGIGLLPLVSVASIVVARLTDRPEFGLWLPYHLVFFACGMAMAVLSVWLKESRAIDALAPQLLVLAFLLYAVLSTGLAGPRTLTLPTLGESLVRVSLEAAVAVLLVAPFALAPRADSLRHRVLGNPVVAYFGRISYSFFLWHAPVITLQLKLTGAQPFQGDFPTVAVLSFIVTLLLSVGSYHLVEVTALRLSRRRPAPAPRPAAREAAPAAPAG
;
A
#
# COMPACT_ATOMS: atom_id res chain seq x y z
N MET A 1 8.86 2.29 -20.21
CA MET A 1 8.75 2.34 -18.72
C MET A 1 10.03 2.98 -18.20
N LYS A 2 10.16 4.31 -18.32
CA LYS A 2 11.32 5.06 -17.80
C LYS A 2 10.92 5.69 -16.45
N ASN A 3 11.77 5.55 -15.44
CA ASN A 3 11.66 6.03 -14.05
C ASN A 3 10.74 5.21 -13.11
N ARG A 4 11.07 3.93 -12.90
CA ARG A 4 10.64 3.21 -11.67
C ARG A 4 11.80 3.17 -10.68
N ASP A 5 11.49 3.36 -9.41
CA ASP A 5 12.44 3.36 -8.32
C ASP A 5 12.65 1.92 -7.82
N ALA A 6 13.72 1.28 -8.29
CA ALA A 6 13.97 -0.15 -8.08
C ALA A 6 14.09 -0.51 -6.60
N ALA A 7 14.64 0.38 -5.77
CA ALA A 7 14.78 0.13 -4.34
C ALA A 7 13.43 0.16 -3.62
N LEU A 8 12.54 1.08 -3.99
CA LEU A 8 11.17 1.09 -3.47
C LEU A 8 10.36 -0.12 -3.95
N ASP A 9 10.60 -0.61 -5.18
CA ASP A 9 10.06 -1.91 -5.62
C ASP A 9 10.58 -3.05 -4.71
N GLY A 10 11.85 -3.02 -4.30
CA GLY A 10 12.38 -3.99 -3.35
C GLY A 10 11.77 -3.91 -1.95
N VAL A 11 11.47 -2.71 -1.43
CA VAL A 11 10.72 -2.56 -0.17
C VAL A 11 9.33 -3.19 -0.30
N ARG A 12 8.65 -3.04 -1.45
CA ARG A 12 7.36 -3.69 -1.72
C ARG A 12 7.48 -5.22 -1.74
N ALA A 13 8.58 -5.75 -2.26
CA ALA A 13 8.86 -7.19 -2.24
C ALA A 13 8.95 -7.71 -0.79
N CYS A 14 9.75 -7.06 0.05
CA CYS A 14 9.88 -7.40 1.46
C CYS A 14 8.54 -7.31 2.21
N ALA A 15 7.75 -6.27 1.96
CA ALA A 15 6.43 -6.13 2.56
C ALA A 15 5.47 -7.25 2.14
N ALA A 16 5.43 -7.62 0.85
CA ALA A 16 4.60 -8.73 0.38
C ALA A 16 5.00 -10.08 1.01
N LEU A 17 6.30 -10.33 1.16
CA LEU A 17 6.80 -11.50 1.88
C LEU A 17 6.42 -11.47 3.36
N GLY A 18 6.48 -10.31 4.01
CA GLY A 18 6.02 -10.13 5.39
C GLY A 18 4.55 -10.50 5.58
N VAL A 19 3.66 -10.01 4.70
CA VAL A 19 2.22 -10.37 4.74
C VAL A 19 2.01 -11.87 4.55
N TRP A 20 2.68 -12.48 3.58
CA TRP A 20 2.57 -13.92 3.35
C TRP A 20 3.04 -14.71 4.57
N LEU A 21 4.20 -14.35 5.13
CA LEU A 21 4.78 -15.04 6.29
C LEU A 21 3.91 -14.90 7.54
N LEU A 22 3.31 -13.71 7.75
CA LEU A 22 2.28 -13.50 8.78
C LEU A 22 1.13 -14.50 8.62
N HIS A 23 0.61 -14.66 7.40
CA HIS A 23 -0.54 -15.51 7.15
C HIS A 23 -0.22 -16.99 7.20
N VAL A 24 0.96 -17.42 6.77
CA VAL A 24 1.44 -18.79 7.04
C VAL A 24 1.51 -19.00 8.55
N GLY A 25 2.14 -18.08 9.29
CA GLY A 25 2.21 -18.11 10.75
C GLY A 25 0.85 -18.14 11.45
N SER A 26 -0.12 -17.39 10.93
CA SER A 26 -1.51 -17.37 11.40
C SER A 26 -2.16 -18.74 11.23
N ASN A 27 -2.16 -19.25 10.01
CA ASN A 27 -2.92 -20.45 9.66
C ASN A 27 -2.29 -21.73 10.25
N THR A 28 -1.00 -21.71 10.54
CA THR A 28 -0.25 -22.81 11.17
C THR A 28 -0.19 -22.68 12.70
N GLY A 29 -0.62 -21.53 13.24
CA GLY A 29 -0.63 -21.25 14.68
C GLY A 29 0.72 -20.86 15.27
N VAL A 30 1.80 -20.86 14.49
CA VAL A 30 3.16 -20.55 14.97
C VAL A 30 3.25 -19.16 15.58
N MET A 31 2.56 -18.16 15.03
CA MET A 31 2.65 -16.79 15.55
C MET A 31 1.95 -16.59 16.91
N TYR A 32 1.13 -17.53 17.35
CA TYR A 32 0.44 -17.48 18.66
C TYR A 32 1.21 -18.18 19.78
N ARG A 33 2.37 -18.77 19.47
CA ARG A 33 3.26 -19.37 20.46
C ARG A 33 3.99 -18.29 21.25
N GLU A 34 4.64 -18.70 22.34
CA GLU A 34 5.51 -17.82 23.10
C GLU A 34 6.92 -17.72 22.52
N GLY A 35 7.60 -16.61 22.85
CA GLY A 35 8.97 -16.33 22.45
C GLY A 35 9.10 -15.31 21.33
N MET A 36 10.27 -14.66 21.27
CA MET A 36 10.56 -13.52 20.39
C MET A 36 10.26 -13.81 18.91
N TYR A 37 10.53 -15.03 18.44
CA TYR A 37 10.26 -15.42 17.06
C TYR A 37 8.76 -15.32 16.70
N ALA A 38 7.89 -15.90 17.54
CA ALA A 38 6.45 -15.84 17.34
C ALA A 38 5.92 -14.41 17.48
N TRP A 39 6.47 -13.66 18.43
CA TRP A 39 6.11 -12.27 18.67
C TRP A 39 6.42 -11.36 17.48
N LEU A 40 7.63 -11.47 16.92
CA LEU A 40 8.01 -10.78 15.69
C LEU A 40 7.09 -11.20 14.54
N MET A 41 6.88 -12.51 14.36
CA MET A 41 6.01 -13.01 13.30
C MET A 41 4.59 -12.41 13.37
N ALA A 42 4.02 -12.30 14.57
CA ALA A 42 2.68 -11.75 14.77
C ALA A 42 2.56 -10.25 14.40
N ARG A 43 3.67 -9.52 14.29
CA ARG A 43 3.70 -8.11 13.90
C ARG A 43 4.15 -7.85 12.48
N LEU A 44 4.38 -8.89 11.68
CA LEU A 44 4.62 -8.73 10.24
C LEU A 44 3.46 -8.04 9.49
N GLY A 45 2.30 -7.88 10.13
CA GLY A 45 1.21 -7.00 9.69
C GLY A 45 1.62 -5.55 9.43
N ILE A 46 2.75 -5.08 9.99
CA ILE A 46 3.39 -3.79 9.67
C ILE A 46 3.60 -3.58 8.16
N ALA A 47 3.70 -4.66 7.39
CA ALA A 47 3.80 -4.61 5.94
C ALA A 47 2.63 -3.84 5.28
N VAL A 48 1.43 -3.88 5.84
CA VAL A 48 0.26 -3.14 5.31
C VAL A 48 0.44 -1.62 5.46
N PRO A 49 0.76 -1.07 6.66
CA PRO A 49 1.19 0.32 6.80
C PRO A 49 2.30 0.75 5.84
N ILE A 50 3.30 -0.11 5.59
CA ILE A 50 4.36 0.17 4.61
C ILE A 50 3.78 0.33 3.20
N PHE A 51 2.86 -0.55 2.77
CA PHE A 51 2.18 -0.39 1.47
C PHE A 51 1.36 0.90 1.39
N PHE A 52 0.58 1.25 2.42
CA PHE A 52 -0.20 2.48 2.47
C PHE A 52 0.69 3.72 2.39
N LEU A 53 1.80 3.73 3.12
CA LEU A 53 2.79 4.79 3.07
C LEU A 53 3.46 4.89 1.69
N LEU A 54 3.83 3.76 1.06
CA LEU A 54 4.37 3.77 -0.30
C LEU A 54 3.35 4.27 -1.32
N SER A 55 2.06 3.94 -1.15
CA SER A 55 0.97 4.48 -1.96
C SER A 55 0.82 5.99 -1.75
N GLY A 56 0.86 6.49 -0.51
CA GLY A 56 0.89 7.93 -0.22
C GLY A 56 2.08 8.63 -0.91
N LEU A 57 3.28 8.06 -0.78
CA LEU A 57 4.51 8.58 -1.37
C LEU A 57 4.45 8.63 -2.90
N LEU A 58 4.26 7.49 -3.54
CA LEU A 58 4.37 7.36 -4.99
C LEU A 58 3.24 8.07 -5.72
N LEU A 59 2.03 8.08 -5.14
CA LEU A 59 0.85 8.65 -5.80
C LEU A 59 0.76 10.16 -5.60
N TYR A 60 1.22 10.69 -4.46
CA TYR A 60 1.19 12.12 -4.21
C TYR A 60 2.38 12.87 -4.80
N ARG A 61 3.51 12.20 -5.06
CA ARG A 61 4.73 12.83 -5.62
C ARG A 61 4.49 13.69 -6.88
N PRO A 62 3.71 13.27 -7.89
CA PRO A 62 3.41 14.12 -9.05
C PRO A 62 2.57 15.36 -8.70
N TRP A 63 1.69 15.28 -7.70
CA TRP A 63 0.89 16.42 -7.22
C TRP A 63 1.74 17.41 -6.44
N ALA A 64 2.60 16.90 -5.54
CA ALA A 64 3.58 17.70 -4.82
C ALA A 64 4.54 18.42 -5.79
N ARG A 65 5.00 17.72 -6.84
CA ARG A 65 5.81 18.32 -7.91
C ARG A 65 5.07 19.46 -8.63
N ALA A 66 3.82 19.25 -9.02
CA ALA A 66 3.03 20.30 -9.67
C ALA A 66 2.81 21.52 -8.76
N ALA A 67 2.62 21.32 -7.46
CA ALA A 67 2.46 22.40 -6.49
C ALA A 67 3.77 23.17 -6.21
N ILE A 68 4.89 22.46 -6.09
CA ILE A 68 6.19 23.04 -5.68
C ILE A 68 6.97 23.58 -6.89
N GLU A 69 7.08 22.79 -7.96
CA GLU A 69 7.89 23.11 -9.15
C GLU A 69 7.07 23.73 -10.29
N GLY A 70 5.73 23.78 -10.17
CA GLY A 70 4.87 24.38 -11.21
C GLY A 70 4.68 23.51 -12.46
N THR A 71 4.96 22.20 -12.39
CA THR A 71 4.76 21.27 -13.52
C THR A 71 3.27 21.00 -13.80
N GLU A 72 2.95 20.36 -14.94
CA GLU A 72 1.58 19.96 -15.27
C GLU A 72 0.97 19.08 -14.17
N ARG A 73 -0.26 19.40 -13.76
CA ARG A 73 -1.00 18.63 -12.75
C ARG A 73 -1.50 17.31 -13.32
N PRO A 74 -1.46 16.21 -12.54
CA PRO A 74 -2.11 14.98 -12.96
C PRO A 74 -3.62 15.20 -13.19
N ARG A 75 -4.15 14.64 -14.28
CA ARG A 75 -5.60 14.67 -14.55
C ARG A 75 -6.30 13.62 -13.68
N PRO A 76 -7.26 14.00 -12.79
CA PRO A 76 -7.89 13.07 -11.86
C PRO A 76 -8.48 11.82 -12.51
N VAL A 77 -9.21 11.98 -13.62
CA VAL A 77 -9.85 10.87 -14.33
C VAL A 77 -8.82 9.89 -14.89
N THR A 78 -7.77 10.39 -15.56
CA THR A 78 -6.68 9.57 -16.09
C THR A 78 -5.93 8.86 -14.97
N TYR A 79 -5.74 9.52 -13.84
CA TYR A 79 -5.14 8.93 -12.66
C TYR A 79 -5.99 7.77 -12.12
N LEU A 80 -7.28 7.99 -11.86
CA LEU A 80 -8.19 6.98 -11.32
C LEU A 80 -8.33 5.77 -12.25
N TRP A 81 -8.47 6.01 -13.55
CA TRP A 81 -8.57 4.94 -14.54
C TRP A 81 -7.32 4.03 -14.54
N ARG A 82 -6.13 4.62 -14.42
CA ARG A 82 -4.88 3.85 -14.31
C ARG A 82 -4.81 3.05 -13.01
N ARG A 83 -5.44 3.51 -11.93
CA ARG A 83 -5.51 2.76 -10.67
C ARG A 83 -6.47 1.58 -10.79
N VAL A 84 -7.66 1.80 -11.35
CA VAL A 84 -8.63 0.73 -11.63
C VAL A 84 -7.99 -0.37 -12.48
N LEU A 85 -7.34 -0.02 -13.59
CA LEU A 85 -6.68 -1.01 -14.46
C LEU A 85 -5.45 -1.68 -13.86
N ARG A 86 -4.85 -1.10 -12.81
CA ARG A 86 -3.73 -1.70 -12.08
C ARG A 86 -4.21 -2.71 -11.03
N VAL A 87 -5.37 -2.47 -10.41
CA VAL A 87 -5.86 -3.24 -9.26
C VAL A 87 -6.94 -4.23 -9.68
N MET A 88 -8.03 -3.75 -10.29
CA MET A 88 -9.26 -4.53 -10.48
C MET A 88 -9.10 -5.80 -11.31
N PRO A 89 -8.34 -5.85 -12.43
CA PRO A 89 -8.31 -7.05 -13.27
C PRO A 89 -7.81 -8.30 -12.57
N VAL A 90 -6.69 -8.21 -11.84
CA VAL A 90 -6.16 -9.37 -11.09
C VAL A 90 -7.00 -9.62 -9.85
N TYR A 91 -7.49 -8.56 -9.19
CA TYR A 91 -8.41 -8.69 -8.07
C TYR A 91 -9.65 -9.50 -8.43
N TRP A 92 -10.32 -9.15 -9.55
CA TRP A 92 -11.49 -9.88 -10.04
C TRP A 92 -11.17 -11.33 -10.36
N LEU A 93 -10.05 -11.60 -11.04
CA LEU A 93 -9.65 -12.97 -11.34
C LEU A 93 -9.52 -13.80 -10.05
N VAL A 94 -8.73 -13.33 -9.09
CA VAL A 94 -8.46 -14.09 -7.86
C VAL A 94 -9.72 -14.21 -7.01
N THR A 95 -10.47 -13.12 -6.84
CA THR A 95 -11.69 -13.11 -6.03
C THR A 95 -12.76 -14.00 -6.63
N ALA A 96 -13.02 -13.90 -7.94
CA ALA A 96 -14.03 -14.72 -8.61
C ALA A 96 -13.66 -16.21 -8.55
N LEU A 97 -12.39 -16.57 -8.77
CA LEU A 97 -11.95 -17.97 -8.69
C LEU A 97 -12.09 -18.54 -7.29
N THR A 98 -11.69 -17.78 -6.25
CA THR A 98 -11.84 -18.23 -4.87
C THR A 98 -13.30 -18.34 -4.45
N LEU A 99 -14.13 -17.36 -4.80
CA LEU A 99 -15.56 -17.39 -4.50
C LEU A 99 -16.28 -18.54 -5.21
N TRP A 100 -15.92 -18.80 -6.46
CA TRP A 100 -16.45 -19.94 -7.22
C TRP A 100 -16.04 -21.28 -6.61
N ALA A 101 -14.79 -21.40 -6.17
CA ALA A 101 -14.26 -22.66 -5.67
C ALA A 101 -14.81 -23.07 -4.29
N TRP A 102 -15.00 -22.11 -3.37
CA TRP A 102 -15.52 -22.41 -2.01
C TRP A 102 -16.14 -21.21 -1.28
N GLY A 103 -16.53 -20.13 -1.98
CA GLY A 103 -17.01 -18.91 -1.33
C GLY A 103 -18.36 -19.03 -0.63
N GLY A 104 -19.27 -19.85 -1.15
CA GLY A 104 -20.59 -20.10 -0.56
C GLY A 104 -21.50 -18.86 -0.42
N LEU A 105 -21.19 -17.77 -1.13
CA LEU A 105 -21.95 -16.51 -1.07
C LEU A 105 -23.11 -16.50 -2.07
N ASP A 106 -24.17 -15.77 -1.70
CA ASP A 106 -25.26 -15.41 -2.60
C ASP A 106 -24.85 -14.33 -3.60
N TRP A 107 -25.75 -13.98 -4.53
CA TRP A 107 -25.49 -12.97 -5.55
C TRP A 107 -25.09 -11.61 -4.96
N ALA A 108 -25.73 -11.21 -3.84
CA ALA A 108 -25.41 -9.96 -3.17
C ALA A 108 -23.98 -9.97 -2.61
N GLY A 109 -23.55 -11.08 -2.00
CA GLY A 109 -22.18 -11.28 -1.55
C GLY A 109 -21.16 -11.20 -2.68
N TRP A 110 -21.44 -11.85 -3.82
CA TRP A 110 -20.59 -11.74 -5.02
C TRP A 110 -20.41 -10.29 -5.47
N VAL A 111 -21.50 -9.51 -5.54
CA VAL A 111 -21.46 -8.10 -5.92
C VAL A 111 -20.63 -7.29 -4.93
N LYS A 112 -20.84 -7.47 -3.63
CA LYS A 112 -20.08 -6.74 -2.59
C LYS A 112 -18.58 -6.99 -2.71
N TRP A 113 -18.17 -8.25 -2.88
CA TRP A 113 -16.75 -8.60 -3.04
C TRP A 113 -16.18 -8.07 -4.34
N LEU A 114 -16.81 -8.33 -5.50
CA LEU A 114 -16.29 -7.87 -6.79
C LEU A 114 -16.19 -6.34 -6.92
N LEU A 115 -16.97 -5.59 -6.13
CA LEU A 115 -16.96 -4.12 -6.09
C LEU A 115 -16.16 -3.53 -4.91
N LEU A 116 -15.44 -4.34 -4.12
CA LEU A 116 -14.66 -3.88 -2.96
C LEU A 116 -15.52 -3.21 -1.86
N LEU A 117 -16.75 -3.66 -1.66
CA LEU A 117 -17.70 -3.08 -0.70
C LEU A 117 -17.72 -3.81 0.65
N GLN A 118 -17.04 -4.95 0.78
CA GLN A 118 -17.13 -5.84 1.95
C GLN A 118 -16.81 -5.16 3.29
N ASN A 119 -15.95 -4.13 3.31
CA ASN A 119 -15.60 -3.41 4.55
C ASN A 119 -16.76 -2.55 5.12
N TYR A 120 -17.79 -2.29 4.32
CA TYR A 120 -18.93 -1.46 4.70
C TYR A 120 -20.14 -2.27 5.18
N PHE A 121 -20.04 -3.60 5.15
CA PHE A 121 -21.08 -4.52 5.61
C PHE A 121 -20.54 -5.38 6.76
N PRO A 122 -20.40 -4.80 7.97
CA PRO A 122 -19.90 -5.53 9.12
C PRO A 122 -20.87 -6.66 9.51
N GLY A 123 -20.32 -7.79 9.94
CA GLY A 123 -21.09 -8.96 10.38
C GLY A 123 -21.34 -10.01 9.29
N GLU A 124 -21.01 -9.71 8.03
CA GLU A 124 -21.02 -10.73 6.97
C GLU A 124 -19.77 -11.62 7.05
N PRO A 125 -19.93 -12.94 6.82
CA PRO A 125 -18.81 -13.87 6.87
C PRO A 125 -17.77 -13.53 5.80
N THR A 126 -16.51 -13.52 6.19
CA THR A 126 -15.40 -13.38 5.25
C THR A 126 -15.11 -14.75 4.63
N PRO A 127 -15.17 -14.91 3.30
CA PRO A 127 -14.87 -16.18 2.66
C PRO A 127 -13.43 -16.62 2.92
N ASP A 128 -13.24 -17.93 3.07
CA ASP A 128 -11.92 -18.53 3.30
C ASP A 128 -10.94 -18.13 2.20
N GLY A 129 -9.73 -17.73 2.59
CA GLY A 129 -8.67 -17.33 1.68
C GLY A 129 -8.78 -15.90 1.13
N LEU A 130 -9.78 -15.11 1.55
CA LEU A 130 -9.92 -13.70 1.16
C LEU A 130 -9.73 -12.71 2.34
N TYR A 131 -9.31 -13.20 3.50
CA TYR A 131 -9.21 -12.43 4.75
C TYR A 131 -8.21 -11.27 4.73
N GLN A 132 -7.28 -11.20 3.77
CA GLN A 132 -6.33 -10.11 3.59
C GLN A 132 -6.90 -8.94 2.77
N MET A 133 -8.00 -9.18 2.05
CA MET A 133 -8.53 -8.24 1.05
C MET A 133 -9.20 -7.01 1.65
N TRP A 134 -9.39 -6.96 2.98
CA TRP A 134 -9.90 -5.75 3.68
C TRP A 134 -9.02 -4.51 3.44
N THR A 135 -7.76 -4.69 3.06
CA THR A 135 -6.85 -3.55 2.77
C THR A 135 -7.17 -2.86 1.44
N LEU A 136 -7.80 -3.57 0.49
CA LEU A 136 -8.04 -3.06 -0.87
C LEU A 136 -9.14 -1.99 -0.93
N PRO A 137 -10.29 -2.11 -0.24
CA PRO A 137 -11.25 -1.02 -0.14
C PRO A 137 -10.65 0.26 0.45
N ILE A 138 -9.78 0.14 1.47
CA ILE A 138 -9.07 1.28 2.07
C ILE A 138 -8.17 1.96 1.04
N GLU A 139 -7.38 1.17 0.30
CA GLU A 139 -6.50 1.70 -0.73
C GLU A 139 -7.28 2.36 -1.88
N MET A 140 -8.38 1.76 -2.33
CA MET A 140 -9.24 2.33 -3.37
C MET A 140 -9.92 3.62 -2.90
N ALA A 141 -10.38 3.66 -1.65
CA ALA A 141 -10.91 4.87 -1.03
C ALA A 141 -9.85 5.99 -1.00
N PHE A 142 -8.59 5.67 -0.67
CA PHE A 142 -7.50 6.63 -0.75
C PHE A 142 -7.28 7.14 -2.17
N TYR A 143 -7.34 6.25 -3.18
CA TYR A 143 -7.18 6.66 -4.58
C TYR A 143 -8.27 7.65 -5.00
N VAL A 144 -9.51 7.42 -4.58
CA VAL A 144 -10.64 8.35 -4.84
C VAL A 144 -10.46 9.65 -4.07
N ALA A 145 -10.00 9.61 -2.81
CA ALA A 145 -9.79 10.79 -1.98
C ALA A 145 -8.60 11.65 -2.42
N LEU A 146 -7.55 11.04 -2.99
CA LEU A 146 -6.27 11.72 -3.25
C LEU A 146 -6.39 12.97 -4.14
N PRO A 147 -7.12 12.99 -5.27
CA PRO A 147 -7.28 14.21 -6.06
C PRO A 147 -7.95 15.35 -5.30
N LEU A 148 -8.92 15.04 -4.42
CA LEU A 148 -9.60 16.03 -3.58
C LEU A 148 -8.67 16.56 -2.50
N LEU A 149 -7.93 15.67 -1.82
CA LEU A 149 -6.89 16.05 -0.86
C LEU A 149 -5.81 16.91 -1.51
N ALA A 150 -5.32 16.53 -2.69
CA ALA A 150 -4.30 17.27 -3.42
C ALA A 150 -4.79 18.66 -3.83
N TRP A 151 -6.05 18.79 -4.26
CA TRP A 151 -6.66 20.08 -4.55
C TRP A 151 -6.80 20.96 -3.31
N ALA A 152 -7.28 20.39 -2.20
CA ALA A 152 -7.44 21.11 -0.93
C ALA A 152 -6.09 21.56 -0.36
N LEU A 153 -5.07 20.69 -0.41
CA LEU A 153 -3.71 21.01 0.03
C LEU A 153 -3.03 22.05 -0.88
N ASP A 154 -3.24 21.97 -2.20
CA ASP A 154 -2.75 22.99 -3.13
C ASP A 154 -3.37 24.38 -2.85
N ARG A 155 -4.69 24.43 -2.60
CA ARG A 155 -5.39 25.65 -2.16
C ARG A 155 -4.83 26.15 -0.82
N TRP A 156 -4.68 25.25 0.15
CA TRP A 156 -4.13 25.55 1.46
C TRP A 156 -2.70 26.07 1.38
N ALA A 157 -1.87 25.59 0.44
CA ALA A 157 -0.48 26.02 0.33
C ALA A 157 -0.28 27.35 -0.41
N ARG A 158 -1.36 28.02 -0.88
CA ARG A 158 -1.27 29.28 -1.65
C ARG A 158 -0.85 30.47 -0.77
N GLY A 159 0.38 30.93 -0.93
CA GLY A 159 0.95 32.11 -0.26
C GLY A 159 2.03 31.74 0.75
N GLY A 160 3.26 32.22 0.56
CA GLY A 160 4.43 31.83 1.37
C GLY A 160 5.11 30.55 0.90
N ASN A 161 5.83 29.87 1.80
CA ASN A 161 6.62 28.68 1.48
C ASN A 161 5.73 27.45 1.26
N ARG A 162 5.50 27.10 -0.02
CA ARG A 162 4.60 26.02 -0.43
C ARG A 162 4.93 24.67 0.21
N PRO A 163 6.18 24.14 0.14
CA PRO A 163 6.54 22.90 0.82
C PRO A 163 6.17 22.87 2.31
N VAL A 164 6.48 23.94 3.06
CA VAL A 164 6.19 24.01 4.50
C VAL A 164 4.68 23.94 4.74
N ARG A 165 3.88 24.71 3.99
CA ARG A 165 2.42 24.69 4.15
C ARG A 165 1.77 23.38 3.75
N LEU A 166 2.30 22.72 2.71
CA LEU A 166 1.89 21.36 2.35
C LEU A 166 2.17 20.39 3.49
N LEU A 167 3.37 20.43 4.09
CA LEU A 167 3.72 19.59 5.24
C LEU A 167 2.83 19.88 6.44
N THR A 168 2.52 21.15 6.73
CA THR A 168 1.58 21.52 7.81
C THR A 168 0.20 20.95 7.55
N GLY A 169 -0.35 21.11 6.34
CA GLY A 169 -1.68 20.58 5.99
C GLY A 169 -1.73 19.05 6.05
N ILE A 170 -0.69 18.37 5.56
CA ILE A 170 -0.56 16.91 5.65
C ILE A 170 -0.42 16.47 7.11
N GLY A 171 0.29 17.25 7.93
CA GLY A 171 0.48 16.99 9.36
C GLY A 171 -0.81 16.99 10.19
N LEU A 172 -1.91 17.54 9.65
CA LEU A 172 -3.23 17.48 10.28
C LEU A 172 -3.99 16.17 9.97
N LEU A 173 -3.66 15.47 8.89
CA LEU A 173 -4.36 14.25 8.49
C LEU A 173 -4.27 13.10 9.51
N PRO A 174 -3.15 12.88 10.23
CA PRO A 174 -3.09 11.90 11.32
C PRO A 174 -4.13 12.13 12.44
N LEU A 175 -4.58 13.37 12.64
CA LEU A 175 -5.63 13.67 13.62
C LEU A 175 -6.97 12.99 13.26
N VAL A 176 -7.23 12.79 11.97
CA VAL A 176 -8.42 12.06 11.49
C VAL A 176 -8.33 10.57 11.87
N SER A 177 -7.14 9.98 11.81
CA SER A 177 -6.91 8.61 12.25
C SER A 177 -7.06 8.48 13.76
N VAL A 178 -6.48 9.39 14.54
CA VAL A 178 -6.68 9.42 16.00
C VAL A 178 -8.16 9.56 16.35
N ALA A 179 -8.87 10.52 15.73
CA ALA A 179 -10.30 10.69 15.93
C ALA A 179 -11.08 9.42 15.58
N SER A 180 -10.76 8.77 14.46
CA SER A 180 -11.43 7.52 14.05
C SER A 180 -11.17 6.38 15.03
N ILE A 181 -9.95 6.24 15.56
CA ILE A 181 -9.61 5.25 16.60
C ILE A 181 -10.42 5.53 17.86
N VAL A 182 -10.47 6.80 18.31
CA VAL A 182 -11.22 7.20 19.49
C VAL A 182 -12.70 6.91 19.32
N VAL A 183 -13.32 7.33 18.21
CA VAL A 183 -14.74 7.08 17.95
C VAL A 183 -15.02 5.58 17.87
N ALA A 184 -14.19 4.81 17.15
CA ALA A 184 -14.34 3.35 17.04
C ALA A 184 -14.39 2.67 18.41
N ARG A 185 -13.58 3.15 19.37
CA ARG A 185 -13.52 2.60 20.72
C ARG A 185 -14.62 3.11 21.64
N LEU A 186 -14.93 4.41 21.61
CA LEU A 186 -15.96 5.00 22.47
C LEU A 186 -17.38 4.59 22.08
N THR A 187 -17.61 4.25 20.81
CA THR A 187 -18.92 3.83 20.30
C THR A 187 -19.06 2.31 20.13
N ASP A 188 -18.01 1.54 20.48
CA ASP A 188 -17.92 0.10 20.27
C ASP A 188 -18.22 -0.34 18.82
N ARG A 189 -17.61 0.38 17.87
CA ARG A 189 -17.73 0.19 16.41
C ARG A 189 -16.38 -0.22 15.81
N PRO A 190 -15.92 -1.47 16.03
CA PRO A 190 -14.61 -1.91 15.58
C PRO A 190 -14.46 -1.92 14.06
N GLU A 191 -15.55 -1.92 13.30
CA GLU A 191 -15.51 -1.90 11.84
C GLU A 191 -14.96 -0.60 11.25
N PHE A 192 -14.91 0.50 12.03
CA PHE A 192 -14.19 1.71 11.61
C PHE A 192 -12.70 1.46 11.40
N GLY A 193 -12.15 0.41 12.04
CA GLY A 193 -10.81 -0.11 11.78
C GLY A 193 -10.60 -0.66 10.36
N LEU A 194 -11.67 -0.84 9.58
CA LEU A 194 -11.63 -1.28 8.19
C LEU A 194 -11.79 -0.12 7.19
N TRP A 195 -11.85 1.13 7.66
CA TRP A 195 -12.12 2.29 6.81
C TRP A 195 -10.89 3.20 6.67
N LEU A 196 -10.82 3.95 5.57
CA LEU A 196 -9.71 4.86 5.28
C LEU A 196 -9.36 5.83 6.43
N PRO A 197 -10.33 6.48 7.10
CA PRO A 197 -10.01 7.44 8.16
C PRO A 197 -9.07 6.87 9.24
N TYR A 198 -9.29 5.62 9.67
CA TYR A 198 -8.46 4.93 10.66
C TYR A 198 -6.99 4.77 10.23
N HIS A 199 -6.74 4.60 8.92
CA HIS A 199 -5.42 4.33 8.35
C HIS A 199 -4.76 5.54 7.66
N LEU A 200 -5.44 6.69 7.63
CA LEU A 200 -5.02 7.88 6.89
C LEU A 200 -3.61 8.38 7.28
N VAL A 201 -3.20 8.19 8.54
CA VAL A 201 -1.85 8.50 9.04
C VAL A 201 -0.74 7.90 8.18
N PHE A 202 -0.87 6.64 7.74
CA PHE A 202 0.18 5.99 6.95
C PHE A 202 0.31 6.61 5.57
N PHE A 203 -0.82 6.88 4.91
CA PHE A 203 -0.85 7.61 3.65
C PHE A 203 -0.29 9.03 3.80
N ALA A 204 -0.63 9.73 4.90
CA ALA A 204 -0.13 11.06 5.21
C ALA A 204 1.39 11.08 5.40
N CYS A 205 1.96 10.11 6.12
CA CYS A 205 3.41 9.92 6.23
C CYS A 205 4.07 9.76 4.84
N GLY A 206 3.45 8.97 3.96
CA GLY A 206 3.87 8.84 2.56
C GLY A 206 3.82 10.16 1.80
N MET A 207 2.70 10.88 1.89
CA MET A 207 2.50 12.18 1.24
C MET A 207 3.54 13.22 1.73
N ALA A 208 3.85 13.23 3.03
CA ALA A 208 4.88 14.09 3.61
C ALA A 208 6.26 13.76 3.03
N MET A 209 6.62 12.48 2.95
CA MET A 209 7.86 12.05 2.28
C MET A 209 7.87 12.42 0.80
N ALA A 210 6.73 12.41 0.11
CA ALA A 210 6.66 12.86 -1.28
C ALA A 210 7.04 14.35 -1.40
N VAL A 211 6.49 15.20 -0.52
CA VAL A 211 6.84 16.63 -0.45
C VAL A 211 8.32 16.82 -0.16
N LEU A 212 8.85 16.14 0.86
CA LEU A 212 10.27 16.21 1.21
C LEU A 212 11.16 15.74 0.06
N SER A 213 10.79 14.67 -0.65
CA SER A 213 11.56 14.16 -1.79
C SER A 213 11.63 15.13 -2.97
N VAL A 214 10.60 15.97 -3.14
CA VAL A 214 10.57 17.00 -4.19
C VAL A 214 11.33 18.23 -3.74
N TRP A 215 11.12 18.65 -2.48
CA TRP A 215 11.69 19.87 -1.94
C TRP A 215 13.21 19.76 -1.71
N LEU A 216 13.66 18.67 -1.08
CA LEU A 216 15.08 18.45 -0.77
C LEU A 216 15.85 17.88 -1.96
N LYS A 217 15.16 17.20 -2.89
CA LYS A 217 15.71 16.34 -3.96
C LYS A 217 16.51 15.14 -3.44
N GLU A 218 17.53 15.40 -2.63
CA GLU A 218 18.35 14.43 -1.90
C GLU A 218 18.77 15.00 -0.55
N SER A 219 18.65 14.21 0.52
CA SER A 219 19.07 14.60 1.86
C SER A 219 20.37 13.89 2.27
N ARG A 220 21.48 14.65 2.37
CA ARG A 220 22.77 14.14 2.87
C ARG A 220 22.71 13.63 4.32
N ALA A 221 21.88 14.25 5.17
CA ALA A 221 21.73 13.82 6.57
C ALA A 221 21.08 12.42 6.66
N ILE A 222 19.94 12.23 5.99
CA ILE A 222 19.28 10.91 5.86
C ILE A 222 20.21 9.88 5.21
N ASP A 223 21.01 10.26 4.21
CA ASP A 223 21.98 9.34 3.58
C ASP A 223 23.04 8.87 4.60
N ALA A 224 23.63 9.80 5.36
CA ALA A 224 24.62 9.50 6.38
C ALA A 224 24.06 8.69 7.56
N LEU A 225 22.80 8.93 7.91
CA LEU A 225 22.10 8.25 9.01
C LEU A 225 21.35 6.99 8.57
N ALA A 226 21.39 6.61 7.29
CA ALA A 226 20.57 5.51 6.76
C ALA A 226 20.70 4.20 7.56
N PRO A 227 21.91 3.72 7.92
CA PRO A 227 22.05 2.52 8.75
C PRO A 227 21.38 2.66 10.12
N GLN A 228 21.55 3.80 10.79
CA GLN A 228 21.00 4.08 12.11
C GLN A 228 19.47 4.15 12.06
N LEU A 229 18.90 4.73 11.00
CA LEU A 229 17.45 4.75 10.78
C LEU A 229 16.88 3.34 10.60
N LEU A 230 17.56 2.48 9.85
CA LEU A 230 17.15 1.08 9.65
C LEU A 230 17.26 0.25 10.93
N VAL A 231 18.33 0.44 11.71
CA VAL A 231 18.48 -0.18 13.03
C VAL A 231 17.39 0.29 13.97
N LEU A 232 17.12 1.60 14.03
CA LEU A 232 16.05 2.14 14.85
C LEU A 232 14.67 1.62 14.41
N ALA A 233 14.42 1.49 13.10
CA ALA A 233 13.20 0.86 12.59
C ALA A 233 13.05 -0.57 13.09
N PHE A 234 14.13 -1.36 13.09
CA PHE A 234 14.12 -2.72 13.61
C PHE A 234 13.90 -2.77 15.14
N LEU A 235 14.53 -1.86 15.90
CA LEU A 235 14.34 -1.78 17.35
C LEU A 235 12.88 -1.40 17.70
N LEU A 236 12.30 -0.42 17.00
CA LEU A 236 10.89 -0.05 17.18
C LEU A 236 9.95 -1.17 16.75
N TYR A 237 10.31 -1.96 15.73
CA TYR A 237 9.58 -3.16 15.35
C TYR A 237 9.65 -4.26 16.42
N ALA A 238 10.80 -4.44 17.06
CA ALA A 238 10.93 -5.35 18.20
C ALA A 238 10.06 -4.89 19.38
N VAL A 239 10.02 -3.58 19.68
CA VAL A 239 9.11 -3.00 20.69
C VAL A 239 7.64 -3.20 20.31
N LEU A 240 7.26 -2.95 19.05
CA LEU A 240 5.92 -3.21 18.50
C LEU A 240 5.50 -4.67 18.69
N SER A 241 6.47 -5.61 18.67
CA SER A 241 6.27 -7.05 18.85
C SER A 241 6.02 -7.49 20.29
N THR A 242 6.26 -6.61 21.25
CA THR A 242 5.90 -6.85 22.66
C THR A 242 4.40 -6.63 22.92
N GLY A 243 3.96 -6.88 24.15
CA GLY A 243 2.59 -6.58 24.59
C GLY A 243 2.24 -5.09 24.64
N LEU A 244 3.23 -4.18 24.50
CA LEU A 244 3.01 -2.73 24.60
C LEU A 244 2.05 -2.20 23.52
N ALA A 245 2.07 -2.81 22.33
CA ALA A 245 1.16 -2.47 21.23
C ALA A 245 -0.13 -3.30 21.25
N GLY A 246 -0.50 -3.85 22.40
CA GLY A 246 -1.68 -4.67 22.64
C GLY A 246 -1.55 -6.13 22.22
N PRO A 247 -2.66 -6.88 22.21
CA PRO A 247 -2.61 -8.31 21.97
C PRO A 247 -2.03 -8.71 20.61
N ARG A 248 -1.44 -9.90 20.57
CA ARG A 248 -0.97 -10.60 19.36
C ARG A 248 -1.97 -11.64 18.85
N THR A 249 -3.05 -11.84 19.58
CA THR A 249 -4.14 -12.76 19.25
C THR A 249 -5.29 -11.98 18.59
N LEU A 250 -6.43 -12.65 18.40
CA LEU A 250 -7.63 -12.05 17.81
C LEU A 250 -8.39 -11.11 18.78
N THR A 251 -7.88 -10.89 19.99
CA THR A 251 -8.52 -9.99 20.95
C THR A 251 -8.32 -8.53 20.54
N LEU A 252 -9.38 -7.74 20.74
CA LEU A 252 -9.35 -6.32 20.40
C LEU A 252 -8.42 -5.55 21.36
N PRO A 253 -7.52 -4.70 20.83
CA PRO A 253 -6.69 -3.85 21.67
C PRO A 253 -7.51 -2.74 22.32
N THR A 254 -7.06 -2.28 23.49
CA THR A 254 -7.56 -1.08 24.15
C THR A 254 -7.31 0.18 23.30
N LEU A 255 -7.91 1.30 23.69
CA LEU A 255 -7.64 2.59 23.03
C LEU A 255 -6.14 2.95 23.09
N GLY A 256 -5.52 2.85 24.28
CA GLY A 256 -4.10 3.16 24.45
C GLY A 256 -3.21 2.27 23.59
N GLU A 257 -3.46 0.97 23.59
CA GLU A 257 -2.74 -0.01 22.76
C GLU A 257 -2.91 0.27 21.26
N SER A 258 -4.12 0.67 20.82
CA SER A 258 -4.39 1.03 19.43
C SER A 258 -3.59 2.26 19.00
N LEU A 259 -3.52 3.29 19.85
CA LEU A 259 -2.76 4.51 19.59
C LEU A 259 -1.25 4.25 19.59
N VAL A 260 -0.75 3.46 20.53
CA VAL A 260 0.66 3.05 20.58
C VAL A 260 1.02 2.23 19.34
N ARG A 261 0.19 1.25 18.98
CA ARG A 261 0.39 0.42 17.78
C ARG A 261 0.51 1.26 16.53
N VAL A 262 -0.48 2.11 16.25
CA VAL A 262 -0.49 2.97 15.05
C VAL A 262 0.71 3.92 15.03
N SER A 263 1.10 4.46 16.18
CA SER A 263 2.27 5.35 16.30
C SER A 263 3.58 4.63 15.99
N LEU A 264 3.78 3.44 16.58
CA LEU A 264 4.95 2.60 16.31
C LEU A 264 4.98 2.13 14.86
N GLU A 265 3.83 1.71 14.30
CA GLU A 265 3.73 1.29 12.91
C GLU A 265 4.09 2.42 11.94
N ALA A 266 3.59 3.64 12.20
CA ALA A 266 3.93 4.81 11.39
C ALA A 266 5.42 5.16 11.49
N ALA A 267 5.99 5.13 12.71
CA ALA A 267 7.41 5.39 12.92
C ALA A 267 8.30 4.36 12.21
N VAL A 268 8.02 3.06 12.38
CA VAL A 268 8.75 1.98 11.69
C VAL A 268 8.67 2.14 10.19
N ALA A 269 7.48 2.39 9.63
CA ALA A 269 7.30 2.55 8.19
C ALA A 269 8.05 3.78 7.64
N VAL A 270 8.04 4.91 8.35
CA VAL A 270 8.79 6.11 7.96
C VAL A 270 10.30 5.86 8.01
N LEU A 271 10.81 5.31 9.11
CA LEU A 271 12.24 5.05 9.29
C LEU A 271 12.78 4.02 8.28
N LEU A 272 11.96 3.03 7.94
CA LEU A 272 12.31 2.02 6.93
C LEU A 272 12.35 2.62 5.52
N VAL A 273 11.39 3.47 5.15
CA VAL A 273 11.24 3.97 3.78
C VAL A 273 12.07 5.22 3.50
N ALA A 274 12.30 6.09 4.49
CA ALA A 274 13.00 7.36 4.32
C ALA A 274 14.39 7.25 3.66
N PRO A 275 15.26 6.27 4.01
CA PRO A 275 16.57 6.09 3.37
C PRO A 275 16.53 5.79 1.87
N PHE A 276 15.41 5.26 1.38
CA PHE A 276 15.20 4.94 -0.03
C PHE A 276 14.47 6.08 -0.75
N ALA A 277 13.51 6.73 -0.08
CA ALA A 277 12.72 7.80 -0.68
C ALA A 277 13.44 9.15 -0.74
N LEU A 278 14.30 9.47 0.23
CA LEU A 278 14.93 10.79 0.41
C LEU A 278 16.44 10.80 0.14
N ALA A 279 17.05 9.62 -0.03
CA ALA A 279 18.47 9.48 -0.37
C ALA A 279 18.68 8.42 -1.47
N PRO A 280 18.11 8.61 -2.69
CA PRO A 280 18.17 7.63 -3.76
C PRO A 280 19.55 7.59 -4.43
N ARG A 281 20.54 6.99 -3.76
CA ARG A 281 21.89 6.75 -4.32
C ARG A 281 22.02 5.34 -4.84
N ALA A 282 22.00 5.18 -6.16
CA ALA A 282 22.13 3.90 -6.83
C ALA A 282 23.39 3.10 -6.41
N ASP A 283 24.48 3.79 -6.06
CA ASP A 283 25.74 3.16 -5.65
C ASP A 283 25.78 2.65 -4.21
N SER A 284 24.85 3.08 -3.36
CA SER A 284 24.83 2.63 -1.96
C SER A 284 24.47 1.15 -1.84
N LEU A 285 25.08 0.43 -0.89
CA LEU A 285 24.84 -1.00 -0.67
C LEU A 285 23.34 -1.30 -0.49
N ARG A 286 22.62 -0.47 0.28
CA ARG A 286 21.16 -0.60 0.49
C ARG A 286 20.36 -0.57 -0.82
N HIS A 287 20.75 0.30 -1.76
CA HIS A 287 20.11 0.39 -3.07
C HIS A 287 20.55 -0.75 -3.98
N ARG A 288 21.78 -1.25 -3.87
CA ARG A 288 22.24 -2.43 -4.61
C ARG A 288 21.50 -3.69 -4.19
N VAL A 289 21.25 -3.87 -2.88
CA VAL A 289 20.52 -5.03 -2.36
C VAL A 289 19.05 -4.99 -2.76
N LEU A 290 18.32 -3.91 -2.44
CA LEU A 290 16.88 -3.84 -2.74
C LEU A 290 16.56 -3.47 -4.18
N GLY A 291 17.47 -2.78 -4.86
CA GLY A 291 17.33 -2.38 -6.27
C GLY A 291 17.90 -3.39 -7.26
N ASN A 292 18.42 -4.54 -6.80
CA ASN A 292 18.82 -5.64 -7.68
C ASN A 292 17.63 -6.04 -8.60
N PRO A 293 17.86 -6.28 -9.91
CA PRO A 293 16.84 -6.75 -10.85
C PRO A 293 15.89 -7.85 -10.34
N VAL A 294 16.40 -8.81 -9.55
CA VAL A 294 15.61 -9.92 -8.98
C VAL A 294 14.63 -9.37 -7.93
N VAL A 295 15.14 -8.65 -6.93
CA VAL A 295 14.33 -8.10 -5.84
C VAL A 295 13.32 -7.07 -6.38
N ALA A 296 13.74 -6.22 -7.31
CA ALA A 296 12.85 -5.32 -8.03
C ALA A 296 11.80 -6.06 -8.88
N TYR A 297 12.10 -7.27 -9.39
CA TYR A 297 11.10 -8.11 -10.06
C TYR A 297 10.04 -8.64 -9.09
N PHE A 298 10.45 -9.13 -7.92
CA PHE A 298 9.51 -9.49 -6.85
C PHE A 298 8.63 -8.29 -6.46
N GLY A 299 9.20 -7.09 -6.42
CA GLY A 299 8.46 -5.84 -6.21
C GLY A 299 7.39 -5.57 -7.27
N ARG A 300 7.67 -5.91 -8.53
CA ARG A 300 6.73 -5.74 -9.65
C ARG A 300 5.52 -6.66 -9.55
N ILE A 301 5.75 -7.92 -9.17
CA ILE A 301 4.71 -8.95 -9.02
C ILE A 301 4.08 -8.97 -7.62
N SER A 302 4.53 -8.10 -6.70
CA SER A 302 4.15 -8.10 -5.28
C SER A 302 2.64 -8.00 -5.06
N TYR A 303 1.93 -7.31 -5.97
CA TYR A 303 0.48 -7.18 -5.91
C TYR A 303 -0.23 -8.50 -6.22
N SER A 304 0.16 -9.17 -7.31
CA SER A 304 -0.36 -10.49 -7.64
C SER A 304 -0.03 -11.51 -6.53
N PHE A 305 1.16 -11.44 -5.95
CA PHE A 305 1.56 -12.27 -4.81
C PHE A 305 0.69 -12.01 -3.57
N PHE A 306 0.44 -10.73 -3.26
CA PHE A 306 -0.50 -10.34 -2.22
C PHE A 306 -1.93 -10.86 -2.46
N LEU A 307 -2.40 -10.98 -3.70
CA LEU A 307 -3.73 -11.53 -3.96
C LEU A 307 -3.78 -13.05 -3.81
N TRP A 308 -2.80 -13.75 -4.40
CA TRP A 308 -2.83 -15.21 -4.49
C TRP A 308 -2.46 -15.95 -3.20
N HIS A 309 -1.68 -15.35 -2.31
CA HIS A 309 -1.09 -16.12 -1.21
C HIS A 309 -2.11 -16.73 -0.25
N ALA A 310 -3.15 -15.99 0.15
CA ALA A 310 -4.13 -16.52 1.09
C ALA A 310 -5.05 -17.58 0.47
N PRO A 311 -5.60 -17.43 -0.76
CA PRO A 311 -6.31 -18.52 -1.41
C PRO A 311 -5.46 -19.78 -1.58
N VAL A 312 -4.16 -19.63 -1.87
CA VAL A 312 -3.23 -20.76 -1.99
C VAL A 312 -2.99 -21.45 -0.64
N ILE A 313 -2.75 -20.69 0.43
CA ILE A 313 -2.62 -21.25 1.79
C ILE A 313 -3.91 -22.00 2.16
N THR A 314 -5.08 -21.38 1.96
CA THR A 314 -6.38 -21.98 2.23
C THR A 314 -6.61 -23.26 1.43
N LEU A 315 -6.31 -23.24 0.12
CA LEU A 315 -6.43 -24.42 -0.73
C LEU A 315 -5.55 -25.56 -0.22
N GLN A 316 -4.30 -25.26 0.15
CA GLN A 316 -3.39 -26.25 0.69
C GLN A 316 -3.96 -26.90 1.97
N LEU A 317 -4.47 -26.12 2.91
CA LEU A 317 -5.05 -26.63 4.16
C LEU A 317 -6.30 -27.48 3.91
N LYS A 318 -7.17 -27.06 2.97
CA LYS A 318 -8.36 -27.83 2.57
C LYS A 318 -7.97 -29.17 1.94
N LEU A 319 -6.92 -29.21 1.11
CA LEU A 319 -6.45 -30.43 0.45
C LEU A 319 -5.78 -31.41 1.43
N THR A 320 -5.06 -30.91 2.43
CA THR A 320 -4.38 -31.76 3.42
C THR A 320 -5.26 -32.15 4.60
N GLY A 321 -6.45 -31.55 4.73
CA GLY A 321 -7.31 -31.71 5.91
C GLY A 321 -6.70 -31.11 7.19
N ALA A 322 -5.65 -30.28 7.06
CA ALA A 322 -4.99 -29.66 8.19
C ALA A 322 -5.94 -28.66 8.86
N GLN A 323 -6.12 -28.82 10.17
CA GLN A 323 -6.94 -27.91 10.95
C GLN A 323 -6.24 -26.54 11.06
N PRO A 324 -6.99 -25.43 11.00
CA PRO A 324 -6.46 -24.11 11.30
C PRO A 324 -5.70 -24.11 12.63
N PHE A 325 -4.60 -23.38 12.68
CA PHE A 325 -3.74 -23.20 13.87
C PHE A 325 -2.93 -24.42 14.32
N GLN A 326 -2.98 -25.53 13.58
CA GLN A 326 -2.25 -26.77 13.90
C GLN A 326 -1.37 -27.28 12.74
N GLY A 327 -1.25 -26.49 11.67
CA GLY A 327 -0.54 -26.88 10.44
C GLY A 327 0.99 -26.90 10.56
N ASP A 328 1.63 -27.71 9.72
CA ASP A 328 3.08 -27.79 9.55
C ASP A 328 3.63 -26.53 8.84
N PHE A 329 4.26 -25.65 9.62
CA PHE A 329 4.74 -24.35 9.11
C PHE A 329 5.72 -24.46 7.94
N PRO A 330 6.82 -25.23 8.02
CA PRO A 330 7.73 -25.43 6.88
C PRO A 330 7.03 -25.86 5.60
N THR A 331 6.17 -26.86 5.66
CA THR A 331 5.47 -27.40 4.47
C THR A 331 4.47 -26.40 3.90
N VAL A 332 3.69 -25.72 4.76
CA VAL A 332 2.78 -24.65 4.31
C VAL A 332 3.56 -23.49 3.71
N ALA A 333 4.68 -23.08 4.31
CA ALA A 333 5.51 -22.02 3.79
C ALA A 333 6.07 -22.38 2.39
N VAL A 334 6.81 -23.48 2.26
CA VAL A 334 7.50 -23.81 1.02
C VAL A 334 6.52 -24.00 -0.14
N LEU A 335 5.46 -24.80 0.07
CA LEU A 335 4.49 -25.08 -0.99
C LEU A 335 3.67 -23.84 -1.36
N SER A 336 3.14 -23.11 -0.37
CA SER A 336 2.37 -21.89 -0.67
C SER A 336 3.23 -20.82 -1.34
N PHE A 337 4.50 -20.68 -0.97
CA PHE A 337 5.42 -19.74 -1.61
C PHE A 337 5.61 -20.05 -3.09
N ILE A 338 5.94 -21.32 -3.42
CA ILE A 338 6.19 -21.75 -4.80
C ILE A 338 4.94 -21.54 -5.66
N VAL A 339 3.80 -22.04 -5.20
CA VAL A 339 2.54 -21.96 -5.96
C VAL A 339 2.11 -20.49 -6.12
N THR A 340 2.17 -19.70 -5.06
CA THR A 340 1.85 -18.26 -5.11
C THR A 340 2.75 -17.54 -6.08
N LEU A 341 4.06 -17.81 -6.05
CA LEU A 341 5.03 -17.18 -6.95
C LEU A 341 4.71 -17.48 -8.42
N LEU A 342 4.44 -18.74 -8.76
CA LEU A 342 4.10 -19.15 -10.13
C LEU A 342 2.80 -18.47 -10.62
N LEU A 343 1.74 -18.50 -9.80
CA LEU A 343 0.47 -17.83 -10.13
C LEU A 343 0.64 -16.30 -10.24
N SER A 344 1.51 -15.71 -9.42
CA SER A 344 1.80 -14.28 -9.45
C SER A 344 2.51 -13.87 -10.73
N VAL A 345 3.50 -14.64 -11.16
CA VAL A 345 4.20 -14.40 -12.43
C VAL A 345 3.22 -14.53 -13.59
N GLY A 346 2.41 -15.59 -13.63
CA GLY A 346 1.42 -15.80 -14.68
C GLY A 346 0.39 -14.66 -14.76
N SER A 347 -0.29 -14.38 -13.65
CA SER A 347 -1.33 -13.34 -13.60
C SER A 347 -0.78 -11.92 -13.83
N TYR A 348 0.44 -11.64 -13.38
CA TYR A 348 1.09 -10.35 -13.66
C TYR A 348 1.27 -10.11 -15.16
N HIS A 349 1.85 -11.06 -15.88
CA HIS A 349 2.14 -10.88 -17.31
C HIS A 349 0.90 -11.02 -18.19
N LEU A 350 0.01 -11.96 -17.87
CA LEU A 350 -1.16 -12.26 -18.71
C LEU A 350 -2.31 -11.27 -18.50
N VAL A 351 -2.54 -10.83 -17.25
CA VAL A 351 -3.70 -10.00 -16.90
C VAL A 351 -3.27 -8.57 -16.63
N GLU A 352 -2.39 -8.36 -15.66
CA GLU A 352 -2.08 -7.03 -15.15
C GLU A 352 -1.37 -6.15 -16.20
N VAL A 353 -0.31 -6.68 -16.81
CA VAL A 353 0.45 -6.00 -17.87
C VAL A 353 -0.42 -5.76 -19.10
N THR A 354 -1.25 -6.73 -19.47
CA THR A 354 -2.18 -6.60 -20.61
C THR A 354 -3.19 -5.48 -20.40
N ALA A 355 -3.84 -5.42 -19.23
CA ALA A 355 -4.77 -4.35 -18.87
C ALA A 355 -4.11 -2.96 -18.92
N LEU A 356 -2.89 -2.84 -18.38
CA LEU A 356 -2.14 -1.59 -18.41
C LEU A 356 -1.69 -1.17 -19.82
N ARG A 357 -1.39 -2.13 -20.71
CA ARG A 357 -1.06 -1.86 -22.12
C ARG A 357 -2.27 -1.34 -22.88
N LEU A 358 -3.45 -1.93 -22.68
CA LEU A 358 -4.70 -1.49 -23.29
C LEU A 358 -5.05 -0.04 -22.92
N SER A 359 -4.77 0.38 -21.68
CA SER A 359 -4.96 1.77 -21.25
C SER A 359 -4.18 2.81 -22.05
N ARG A 360 -3.03 2.43 -22.63
CA ARG A 360 -2.13 3.36 -23.34
C ARG A 360 -2.52 3.59 -24.80
N ARG A 361 -3.46 2.81 -25.33
CA ARG A 361 -3.90 2.86 -26.73
C ARG A 361 -5.03 3.86 -27.01
N ARG A 362 -5.49 4.64 -26.02
CA ARG A 362 -6.41 5.77 -26.30
C ARG A 362 -5.62 6.87 -27.03
N PRO A 363 -5.97 7.24 -28.27
CA PRO A 363 -5.29 8.30 -29.01
C PRO A 363 -5.33 9.60 -28.21
N ALA A 364 -4.24 10.35 -28.19
CA ALA A 364 -4.30 11.75 -27.80
C ALA A 364 -5.32 12.47 -28.71
N PRO A 365 -6.13 13.41 -28.18
CA PRO A 365 -6.94 14.27 -29.04
C PRO A 365 -6.02 14.91 -30.08
N ALA A 366 -6.43 14.86 -31.35
CA ALA A 366 -5.69 15.53 -32.42
C ALA A 366 -5.41 16.99 -32.00
N PRO A 367 -4.19 17.52 -32.24
CA PRO A 367 -3.92 18.92 -31.97
C PRO A 367 -5.00 19.77 -32.66
N ARG A 368 -5.62 20.69 -31.91
CA ARG A 368 -6.49 21.71 -32.51
C ARG A 368 -5.70 22.39 -33.62
N PRO A 369 -6.25 22.55 -34.84
CA PRO A 369 -5.57 23.30 -35.89
C PRO A 369 -5.16 24.65 -35.32
N ALA A 370 -3.89 25.00 -35.43
CA ALA A 370 -3.42 26.33 -35.07
C ALA A 370 -4.28 27.34 -35.82
N ALA A 371 -4.87 28.29 -35.10
CA ALA A 371 -5.51 29.43 -35.75
C ALA A 371 -4.44 30.05 -36.66
N ARG A 372 -4.72 30.10 -37.97
CA ARG A 372 -3.88 30.80 -38.93
C ARG A 372 -3.63 32.20 -38.38
N GLU A 373 -2.39 32.51 -38.02
CA GLU A 373 -1.96 33.88 -37.83
C GLU A 373 -2.33 34.64 -39.10
N ALA A 374 -3.14 35.68 -38.94
CA ALA A 374 -3.44 36.61 -40.01
C ALA A 374 -2.11 37.22 -40.48
N ALA A 375 -1.81 37.04 -41.77
CA ALA A 375 -0.61 37.59 -42.38
C ALA A 375 -0.57 39.12 -42.19
N PRO A 376 0.61 39.71 -41.93
CA PRO A 376 0.74 41.15 -41.79
C PRO A 376 0.37 41.85 -43.12
N ALA A 377 -0.50 42.85 -43.03
CA ALA A 377 -0.84 43.70 -44.17
C ALA A 377 0.43 44.41 -44.68
N ALA A 378 0.65 44.32 -46.00
CA ALA A 378 1.75 45.00 -46.67
C ALA A 378 1.62 46.53 -46.53
N PRO A 379 2.72 47.28 -46.41
CA PRO A 379 2.67 48.73 -46.36
C PRO A 379 2.24 49.28 -47.72
N ALA A 380 1.23 50.15 -47.71
CA ALA A 380 0.86 50.95 -48.88
C ALA A 380 1.93 52.04 -49.08
N GLY A 381 2.43 52.14 -50.32
CA GLY A 381 3.25 53.25 -50.79
C GLY A 381 2.44 54.49 -51.09
#